data_AF-A0A1L8N0S8-F1
#
_entry.id   AF-A0A1L8N0S8-F1
#
_cell.length_a   1.000
_cell.length_b   1.000
_cell.length_c   1.000
_cell.angle_alpha   90.00
_cell.angle_beta   90.00
_cell.angle_gamma   90.00
#
_symmetry.space_group_name_H-M   'P 1'
#
loop_
_entity.id
_entity.type
_entity.pdbx_description
1 polymer ?
#
loop_
_entity_poly.entity_id
_entity_poly.type
_entity_poly.pdbx_seq_one_letter_code
_entity_poly.pdbx_strand_id
1 'polypeptide(L)'
;MKNLKAIRIINIVLIIITTLLILWMTNTPGFPGLCRWNPLYLKITRAFWLFNLLNIVVFSGSFFLKSKKAKSILSQIAFILALVYALGFIVLGIFLIYPQFTKPSPEYQLNEMTQKTKFEKHTEGLFLRIAVSSDPHFGAGTNSLDVTTQILKTIKAENYDAFFCLGDISELGILE
;
A
#
# COMPACT_ATOMS: atom_id res chain seq x y z
N MET A 1 -29.05 -32.30 0.62
CA MET A 1 -28.94 -31.65 -0.71
C MET A 1 -29.11 -30.12 -0.70
N LYS A 2 -29.91 -29.50 0.20
CA LYS A 2 -30.03 -28.03 0.30
C LYS A 2 -28.71 -27.32 0.63
N ASN A 3 -27.88 -27.92 1.47
CA ASN A 3 -26.65 -27.31 1.98
C ASN A 3 -25.60 -27.03 0.87
N LEU A 4 -25.52 -27.87 -0.17
CA LEU A 4 -24.51 -27.68 -1.23
C LEU A 4 -24.80 -26.46 -2.13
N LYS A 5 -26.08 -26.16 -2.37
CA LYS A 5 -26.47 -24.94 -3.12
C LYS A 5 -26.15 -23.69 -2.32
N ALA A 6 -26.46 -23.69 -1.03
CA ALA A 6 -26.14 -22.60 -0.12
C ALA A 6 -24.63 -22.35 -0.05
N ILE A 7 -23.81 -23.40 0.11
CA ILE A 7 -22.34 -23.31 0.11
C ILE A 7 -21.82 -22.68 -1.19
N ARG A 8 -22.36 -23.06 -2.35
CA ARG A 8 -21.94 -22.48 -3.64
C ARG A 8 -22.27 -21.00 -3.75
N ILE A 9 -23.47 -20.59 -3.31
CA ILE A 9 -23.88 -19.18 -3.33
C ILE A 9 -22.97 -18.37 -2.40
N ILE A 10 -22.75 -18.85 -1.18
CA ILE A 10 -21.86 -18.20 -0.21
C ILE A 10 -20.44 -18.06 -0.79
N ASN A 11 -19.89 -19.12 -1.40
CA ASN A 11 -18.57 -19.06 -2.04
C ASN A 11 -18.51 -18.04 -3.18
N ILE A 12 -19.54 -17.97 -4.04
CA ILE A 12 -19.56 -16.96 -5.12
C ILE A 12 -19.53 -15.55 -4.53
N VAL A 13 -20.34 -15.28 -3.51
CA VAL A 13 -20.39 -13.97 -2.84
C VAL A 13 -19.02 -13.65 -2.21
N LEU A 14 -18.41 -14.60 -1.52
CA LEU A 14 -17.08 -14.44 -0.93
C LEU A 14 -16.01 -14.15 -2.00
N ILE A 15 -16.03 -14.88 -3.12
CA ILE A 15 -15.09 -14.66 -4.24
C ILE A 15 -15.25 -13.24 -4.77
N ILE A 16 -16.49 -12.78 -5.02
CA ILE A 16 -16.74 -11.44 -5.54
C ILE A 16 -16.24 -10.37 -4.56
N ILE A 17 -16.64 -10.44 -3.28
CA ILE A 17 -16.27 -9.45 -2.27
C ILE A 17 -14.75 -9.38 -2.10
N THR A 18 -14.09 -10.53 -1.93
CA THR A 18 -12.63 -10.57 -1.72
C THR A 18 -11.86 -10.10 -2.96
N THR A 19 -12.36 -10.38 -4.16
CA THR A 19 -11.76 -9.88 -5.40
C THR A 19 -11.88 -8.36 -5.51
N LEU A 20 -13.07 -7.81 -5.24
CA LEU A 20 -13.28 -6.35 -5.25
C LEU A 20 -12.40 -5.66 -4.21
N LEU A 21 -12.29 -6.23 -3.01
CA LEU A 21 -11.42 -5.70 -1.95
C LEU A 21 -9.94 -5.70 -2.39
N ILE A 22 -9.46 -6.82 -2.95
CA ILE A 22 -8.09 -6.93 -3.46
C ILE A 22 -7.83 -5.91 -4.56
N LEU A 23 -8.73 -5.80 -5.55
CA LEU A 23 -8.60 -4.85 -6.64
C LEU A 23 -8.58 -3.40 -6.15
N TRP A 24 -9.47 -3.08 -5.20
CA TRP A 24 -9.50 -1.77 -4.57
C TRP A 24 -8.19 -1.46 -3.84
N MET A 25 -7.70 -2.38 -3.00
CA MET A 25 -6.42 -2.23 -2.30
C MET A 25 -5.27 -2.00 -3.29
N THR A 26 -5.16 -2.85 -4.32
CA THR A 26 -4.03 -2.78 -5.27
C THR A 26 -4.06 -1.58 -6.20
N ASN A 27 -5.24 -1.01 -6.46
CA ASN A 27 -5.40 0.19 -7.29
C ASN A 27 -5.42 1.49 -6.49
N THR A 28 -5.44 1.42 -5.16
CA THR A 28 -5.41 2.63 -4.32
C THR A 28 -4.03 3.27 -4.39
N PRO A 29 -3.92 4.58 -4.73
CA PRO A 29 -2.64 5.29 -4.73
C PRO A 29 -1.93 5.16 -3.39
N GLY A 30 -0.62 4.91 -3.42
CA GLY A 30 0.20 4.75 -2.20
C GLY A 30 0.20 3.35 -1.59
N PHE A 31 -0.71 2.46 -1.98
CA PHE A 31 -0.73 1.08 -1.47
C PHE A 31 0.56 0.28 -1.73
N PRO A 32 1.22 0.38 -2.91
CA PRO A 32 2.53 -0.23 -3.11
C PRO A 32 3.59 0.31 -2.14
N GLY A 33 3.57 1.62 -1.86
CA GLY A 33 4.46 2.26 -0.89
C GLY A 33 4.21 1.74 0.54
N LEU A 34 2.94 1.63 0.93
CA LEU A 34 2.53 1.08 2.22
C LEU A 34 3.01 -0.36 2.43
N CYS A 35 2.93 -1.20 1.38
CA CYS A 35 3.43 -2.58 1.41
C CYS A 35 4.95 -2.67 1.54
N ARG A 36 5.70 -1.71 0.98
CA ARG A 36 7.16 -1.61 1.14
C ARG A 36 7.55 -1.10 2.53
N TRP A 37 6.82 -0.11 3.04
CA TRP A 37 7.08 0.51 4.34
C TRP A 37 6.83 -0.46 5.49
N ASN A 38 5.69 -1.17 5.47
CA ASN A 38 5.36 -2.16 6.49
C ASN A 38 4.97 -3.50 5.85
N PRO A 39 5.83 -4.54 5.96
CA PRO A 39 5.61 -5.87 5.39
C PRO A 39 4.33 -6.56 5.87
N LEU A 40 3.72 -6.12 6.97
CA LEU A 40 2.45 -6.65 7.47
C LEU A 40 1.33 -6.47 6.44
N TYR A 41 1.25 -5.32 5.76
CA TYR A 41 0.22 -5.07 4.75
C TYR A 41 0.36 -6.02 3.55
N LEU A 42 1.60 -6.30 3.14
CA LEU A 42 1.88 -7.29 2.09
C LEU A 42 1.46 -8.70 2.52
N LYS A 43 1.74 -9.09 3.79
CA LYS A 43 1.32 -10.39 4.34
C LYS A 43 -0.21 -10.52 4.39
N ILE A 44 -0.91 -9.49 4.86
CA ILE A 44 -2.38 -9.46 4.92
C ILE A 44 -2.97 -9.61 3.51
N THR A 45 -2.43 -8.87 2.54
CA THR A 45 -2.88 -8.93 1.15
C THR A 45 -2.69 -10.33 0.56
N ARG A 46 -1.52 -10.95 0.80
CA ARG A 46 -1.26 -12.34 0.39
C ARG A 46 -2.21 -13.34 1.06
N ALA A 47 -2.61 -13.11 2.31
CA ALA A 47 -3.59 -13.94 3.00
C ALA A 47 -4.97 -13.84 2.36
N PHE A 48 -5.46 -12.63 2.04
CA PHE A 48 -6.71 -12.44 1.29
C PHE A 48 -6.68 -13.12 -0.08
N TRP A 49 -5.55 -13.03 -0.76
CA TRP A 49 -5.28 -13.71 -2.02
C TRP A 49 -5.41 -15.24 -1.91
N LEU A 50 -4.69 -15.85 -0.97
CA LEU A 50 -4.74 -17.29 -0.74
C LEU A 50 -6.15 -17.75 -0.34
N PHE A 51 -6.84 -16.96 0.49
CA PHE A 51 -8.22 -17.23 0.87
C PHE A 51 -9.16 -17.21 -0.34
N ASN A 52 -9.04 -16.23 -1.24
CA ASN A 52 -9.86 -16.19 -2.45
C ASN A 52 -9.56 -17.37 -3.39
N LEU A 53 -8.27 -17.72 -3.58
CA LEU A 53 -7.88 -18.89 -4.36
C LEU A 53 -8.48 -20.18 -3.79
N LEU A 54 -8.46 -20.35 -2.47
CA LEU A 54 -9.08 -21.48 -1.80
C LEU A 54 -10.58 -21.54 -2.08
N ASN A 55 -11.29 -20.41 -2.03
CA ASN A 55 -12.72 -20.36 -2.34
C ASN A 55 -13.01 -20.77 -3.80
N ILE A 56 -12.16 -20.37 -4.76
CA ILE A 56 -12.27 -20.80 -6.17
C ILE A 56 -12.08 -22.31 -6.30
N VAL A 57 -11.09 -22.89 -5.61
CA VAL A 57 -10.83 -24.34 -5.60
C VAL A 57 -12.01 -25.09 -4.98
N VAL A 58 -12.53 -24.65 -3.84
CA VAL A 58 -13.70 -25.27 -3.19
C VAL A 58 -14.93 -25.18 -4.08
N PHE A 59 -15.16 -24.01 -4.71
CA PHE A 59 -16.25 -23.83 -5.68
C PHE A 59 -16.14 -24.81 -6.84
N SER A 60 -14.96 -24.91 -7.46
CA SER A 60 -14.68 -25.81 -8.58
C SER A 60 -14.80 -27.29 -8.19
N GLY A 61 -14.19 -27.68 -7.07
CA GLY A 61 -14.24 -29.03 -6.50
C GLY A 61 -15.66 -29.49 -6.18
N SER A 62 -16.54 -28.56 -5.80
CA SER A 62 -17.95 -28.86 -5.56
C SER A 62 -18.69 -29.37 -6.80
N PHE A 63 -18.20 -29.11 -8.02
CA PHE A 63 -18.76 -29.66 -9.26
C PHE A 63 -18.26 -31.09 -9.53
N PHE A 64 -17.01 -31.41 -9.19
CA PHE A 64 -16.43 -32.75 -9.36
C PHE A 64 -17.05 -33.80 -8.45
N LEU A 65 -17.38 -33.44 -7.20
CA LEU A 65 -18.00 -34.35 -6.23
C LEU A 65 -19.40 -34.84 -6.65
N LYS A 66 -20.03 -34.21 -7.65
CA LYS A 66 -21.33 -34.62 -8.21
C LYS A 66 -21.19 -35.36 -9.56
N SER A 67 -19.98 -35.66 -10.02
CA SER A 67 -19.69 -35.95 -11.43
C SER A 67 -20.01 -37.34 -11.96
N LYS A 68 -20.61 -38.27 -11.17
CA LYS A 68 -21.15 -39.50 -11.78
C LYS A 68 -22.22 -39.24 -12.86
N LYS A 69 -22.76 -38.01 -12.97
CA LYS A 69 -23.66 -37.53 -14.04
C LYS A 69 -23.31 -36.15 -14.63
N ALA A 70 -22.08 -35.63 -14.45
CA ALA A 70 -21.71 -34.28 -14.94
C ALA A 70 -21.40 -34.25 -16.46
N LYS A 71 -22.34 -34.69 -17.30
CA LYS A 71 -22.29 -34.54 -18.77
C LYS A 71 -22.99 -33.25 -19.27
N SER A 72 -23.47 -32.40 -18.37
CA SER A 72 -24.12 -31.14 -18.77
C SER A 72 -23.06 -30.13 -19.21
N ILE A 73 -23.20 -29.62 -20.43
CA ILE A 73 -22.37 -28.57 -21.03
C ILE A 73 -22.17 -27.38 -20.07
N LEU A 74 -23.20 -27.00 -19.31
CA LEU A 74 -23.13 -25.92 -18.30
C LEU A 74 -22.09 -26.20 -17.19
N SER A 75 -21.92 -27.45 -16.78
CA SER A 75 -20.92 -27.80 -15.76
C SER A 75 -19.49 -27.74 -16.29
N GLN A 76 -19.29 -28.05 -17.57
CA GLN A 76 -18.00 -27.91 -18.24
C GLN A 76 -17.65 -26.43 -18.44
N ILE A 77 -18.61 -25.61 -18.87
CA ILE A 77 -18.43 -24.15 -18.99
C ILE A 77 -18.07 -23.53 -17.63
N ALA A 78 -18.82 -23.86 -16.58
CA ALA A 78 -18.54 -23.35 -15.23
C ALA A 78 -17.14 -23.74 -14.73
N PHE A 79 -16.69 -24.96 -15.04
CA PHE A 79 -15.35 -25.41 -14.70
C PHE A 79 -14.26 -24.66 -15.47
N ILE A 80 -14.42 -24.51 -16.78
CA ILE A 80 -13.48 -23.75 -17.62
C ILE A 80 -13.39 -22.30 -17.15
N LEU A 81 -14.52 -21.66 -16.86
CA LEU A 81 -14.54 -20.29 -16.32
C LEU A 81 -13.82 -20.20 -14.99
N ALA A 82 -14.01 -21.16 -14.08
CA ALA A 82 -13.30 -21.17 -12.81
C ALA A 82 -11.79 -21.39 -12.98
N LEU A 83 -11.37 -22.19 -13.96
CA LEU A 83 -9.95 -22.40 -14.29
C LEU A 83 -9.31 -21.14 -14.88
N VAL A 84 -9.98 -20.49 -15.84
CA VAL A 84 -9.53 -19.22 -16.43
C VAL A 84 -9.43 -18.15 -15.35
N TYR A 85 -10.43 -18.09 -14.47
CA TYR A 85 -10.43 -17.17 -13.34
C TYR A 85 -9.27 -17.44 -12.39
N ALA A 86 -9.02 -18.70 -12.01
CA ALA A 86 -7.89 -19.09 -11.17
C ALA A 86 -6.54 -18.73 -11.82
N LEU A 87 -6.38 -18.95 -13.13
CA LEU A 87 -5.17 -18.59 -13.88
C LEU A 87 -4.96 -17.07 -13.91
N GLY A 88 -6.00 -16.29 -14.20
CA GLY A 88 -5.93 -14.82 -14.15
C GLY A 88 -5.58 -14.32 -12.75
N PHE A 89 -6.12 -14.97 -11.72
CA PHE A 89 -5.77 -14.70 -10.34
C PHE A 89 -4.27 -14.98 -10.10
N ILE A 90 -3.76 -16.17 -10.43
CA ILE A 90 -2.33 -16.51 -10.27
C ILE A 90 -1.42 -15.48 -10.96
N VAL A 91 -1.75 -15.07 -12.20
CA VAL A 91 -0.98 -14.07 -12.95
C VAL A 91 -0.96 -12.72 -12.21
N LEU A 92 -2.11 -12.26 -11.73
CA LEU A 92 -2.20 -11.03 -10.94
C LEU A 92 -1.44 -11.16 -9.61
N GLY A 93 -1.46 -12.32 -8.95
CA GLY A 93 -0.64 -12.62 -7.77
C GLY A 93 0.86 -12.50 -8.05
N ILE A 94 1.34 -13.01 -9.19
CA ILE A 94 2.73 -12.86 -9.63
C ILE A 94 3.07 -11.38 -9.88
N PHE A 95 2.16 -10.62 -10.50
CA PHE A 95 2.34 -9.18 -10.73
C PHE A 95 2.44 -8.36 -9.43
N LEU A 96 1.76 -8.82 -8.37
CA LEU A 96 1.86 -8.22 -7.03
C LEU A 96 3.11 -8.65 -6.25
N ILE A 97 3.80 -9.71 -6.68
CA ILE A 97 5.12 -10.12 -6.16
C ILE A 97 6.26 -9.41 -6.91
N TYR A 98 5.95 -8.80 -8.07
CA TYR A 98 6.88 -8.06 -8.91
C TYR A 98 7.62 -6.97 -8.09
N PRO A 99 8.88 -6.65 -8.43
CA PRO A 99 9.75 -5.75 -7.68
C PRO A 99 9.15 -4.41 -7.24
N GLN A 100 8.10 -3.92 -7.89
CA GLN A 100 7.35 -2.75 -7.45
C GLN A 100 6.68 -2.89 -6.05
N PHE A 101 6.47 -4.09 -5.54
CA PHE A 101 5.93 -4.32 -4.19
C PHE A 101 6.95 -4.94 -3.21
N THR A 102 8.05 -5.49 -3.73
CA THR A 102 8.99 -6.30 -2.97
C THR A 102 10.40 -5.75 -2.92
N LYS A 103 10.79 -4.84 -3.83
CA LYS A 103 12.02 -4.08 -3.61
C LYS A 103 11.78 -3.20 -2.39
N PRO A 104 12.67 -3.24 -1.38
CA PRO A 104 12.69 -2.16 -0.41
C PRO A 104 12.69 -0.85 -1.17
N SER A 105 12.04 0.18 -0.63
CA SER A 105 12.31 1.55 -1.09
C SER A 105 13.82 1.63 -1.28
N PRO A 106 14.35 2.13 -2.42
CA PRO A 106 15.75 2.51 -2.42
C PRO A 106 15.93 3.28 -1.12
N GLU A 107 16.85 2.80 -0.28
CA GLU A 107 17.27 3.54 0.88
C GLU A 107 17.46 4.93 0.31
N TYR A 108 16.69 5.91 0.79
CA TYR A 108 17.03 7.28 0.51
C TYR A 108 18.40 7.38 1.15
N GLN A 109 19.43 7.05 0.39
CA GLN A 109 20.59 7.88 0.31
C GLN A 109 19.92 9.24 0.13
N LEU A 110 19.80 9.97 1.25
CA LEU A 110 20.39 11.28 1.26
C LEU A 110 21.73 11.06 0.54
N ASN A 111 21.68 11.12 -0.80
CA ASN A 111 22.57 11.98 -1.52
C ASN A 111 22.47 13.20 -0.67
N GLU A 112 23.42 13.35 0.23
CA GLU A 112 23.66 14.59 0.89
C GLU A 112 23.41 15.59 -0.23
N MET A 113 22.37 16.40 -0.12
CA MET A 113 22.33 17.63 -0.89
C MET A 113 23.43 18.55 -0.32
N THR A 114 24.64 18.00 -0.12
CA THR A 114 25.93 18.57 -0.48
C THR A 114 26.11 18.53 -2.00
N GLN A 115 25.02 18.61 -2.79
CA GLN A 115 25.07 19.60 -3.85
C GLN A 115 25.39 20.92 -3.16
N LYS A 116 26.70 21.24 -3.14
CA LYS A 116 27.21 22.58 -3.31
C LYS A 116 26.67 23.12 -4.64
N THR A 117 25.36 23.17 -4.83
CA THR A 117 24.78 24.31 -5.51
C THR A 117 25.25 25.46 -4.65
N LYS A 118 26.37 26.07 -5.06
CA LYS A 118 26.65 27.45 -4.72
C LYS A 118 25.45 28.20 -5.27
N PHE A 119 24.40 28.29 -4.46
CA PHE A 119 23.41 29.33 -4.65
C PHE A 119 24.26 30.59 -4.58
N GLU A 120 24.46 31.22 -5.74
CA GLU A 120 25.01 32.56 -5.75
C GLU A 120 24.06 33.38 -4.91
N LYS A 121 24.53 33.73 -3.71
CA LYS A 121 23.78 34.56 -2.79
C LYS A 121 23.76 35.94 -3.44
N HIS A 122 22.79 36.17 -4.34
CA HIS A 122 22.50 37.50 -4.84
C HIS A 122 21.94 38.27 -3.64
N THR A 123 22.81 38.98 -2.93
CA THR A 123 22.46 39.79 -1.76
C THR A 123 21.99 41.19 -2.13
N GLU A 124 21.86 41.50 -3.42
CA GLU A 124 21.47 42.82 -3.88
C GLU A 124 19.94 42.92 -3.95
N GLY A 125 19.33 43.38 -2.86
CA GLY A 125 17.89 43.67 -2.78
C GLY A 125 17.22 43.19 -1.49
N LEU A 126 16.03 43.74 -1.21
CA LEU A 126 15.11 43.23 -0.19
C LEU A 126 14.42 41.98 -0.75
N PHE A 127 15.02 40.81 -0.53
CA PHE A 127 14.40 39.54 -0.88
C PHE A 127 13.54 39.03 0.28
N LEU A 128 12.38 38.47 -0.05
CA LEU A 128 11.58 37.70 0.90
C LEU A 128 12.31 36.38 1.22
N ARG A 129 12.62 36.17 2.50
CA ARG A 129 13.36 35.01 3.00
C ARG A 129 12.40 34.07 3.70
N ILE A 130 12.19 32.90 3.12
CA ILE A 130 11.28 31.89 3.65
C ILE A 130 12.08 30.66 4.08
N ALA A 131 11.84 30.19 5.30
CA ALA A 131 12.28 28.87 5.76
C ALA A 131 11.13 27.86 5.60
N VAL A 132 11.46 26.63 5.18
CA VAL A 132 10.48 25.55 5.00
C VAL A 132 11.01 24.27 5.64
N SER A 133 10.16 23.56 6.38
CA SER A 133 10.43 22.24 6.96
C SER A 133 9.20 21.34 6.80
N SER A 134 9.36 20.03 7.01
CA SER A 134 8.25 19.07 7.10
C SER A 134 8.56 18.02 8.17
N ASP A 135 7.52 17.37 8.66
CA ASP A 135 7.56 16.09 9.39
C ASP A 135 8.49 16.04 10.62
N PRO A 136 8.42 17.02 11.55
CA PRO A 136 9.22 16.95 12.78
C PRO A 136 8.75 15.86 13.76
N HIS A 137 7.54 15.31 13.57
CA HIS A 137 6.93 14.23 14.36
C HIS A 137 7.17 14.38 15.87
N PHE A 138 6.86 15.55 16.42
CA PHE A 138 7.09 15.84 17.84
C PHE A 138 6.38 14.80 18.72
N GLY A 139 7.13 14.15 19.61
CA GLY A 139 6.62 13.09 20.47
C GLY A 139 6.76 11.67 19.90
N ALA A 140 7.25 11.49 18.66
CA ALA A 140 7.63 10.16 18.18
C ALA A 140 8.88 9.68 18.93
N GLY A 141 8.90 8.43 19.41
CA GLY A 141 10.06 7.88 20.15
C GLY A 141 11.36 7.77 19.33
N THR A 142 11.30 8.05 18.04
CA THR A 142 12.42 8.02 17.09
C THR A 142 12.86 9.41 16.64
N ASN A 143 12.14 10.48 16.99
CA ASN A 143 12.51 11.83 16.58
C ASN A 143 13.64 12.40 17.47
N SER A 144 14.40 13.36 16.93
CA SER A 144 15.45 14.05 17.69
C SER A 144 15.00 15.46 18.04
N LEU A 145 14.67 15.66 19.32
CA LEU A 145 14.33 16.98 19.85
C LEU A 145 15.46 18.00 19.64
N ASP A 146 16.71 17.54 19.76
CA ASP A 146 17.90 18.38 19.59
C ASP A 146 18.02 18.91 18.16
N VAL A 147 17.76 18.06 17.16
CA VAL A 147 17.78 18.46 15.74
C VAL A 147 16.68 19.47 15.46
N THR A 148 15.44 19.21 15.90
CA THR A 148 14.33 20.17 15.75
C THR A 148 14.65 21.51 16.41
N THR A 149 15.22 21.48 17.62
CA THR A 149 15.63 22.69 18.34
C THR A 149 16.74 23.45 17.60
N GLN A 150 17.71 22.73 17.01
CA GLN A 150 18.79 23.34 16.24
C GLN A 150 18.27 24.01 14.97
N ILE A 151 17.34 23.36 14.24
CA ILE A 151 16.69 23.94 13.05
C ILE A 151 15.97 25.24 13.42
N LEU A 152 15.16 25.23 14.47
CA LEU A 152 14.44 26.42 14.93
C LEU A 152 15.39 27.55 15.36
N LYS A 153 16.51 27.21 16.01
CA LYS A 153 17.56 28.19 16.36
C LYS A 153 18.20 28.80 15.12
N THR A 154 18.50 28.00 14.10
CA THR A 154 19.06 28.49 12.83
C THR A 154 18.08 29.41 12.11
N ILE A 155 16.80 29.03 12.04
CA ILE A 155 15.76 29.88 11.44
C ILE A 155 15.65 31.22 12.16
N LYS A 156 15.66 31.19 13.50
CA LYS A 156 15.64 32.41 14.32
C LYS A 156 16.88 33.28 14.12
N ALA A 157 18.07 32.68 14.05
CA ALA A 157 19.33 33.40 13.90
C ALA A 157 19.50 34.03 12.50
N GLU A 158 18.98 33.37 11.47
CA GLU A 158 19.14 33.78 10.09
C GLU A 158 18.16 34.90 9.66
N ASN A 159 17.23 35.37 10.51
CA ASN A 159 16.26 36.42 10.17
C ASN A 159 15.44 36.11 8.90
N TYR A 160 14.78 34.95 8.87
CA TYR A 160 13.76 34.67 7.86
C TYR A 160 12.48 35.48 8.14
N ASP A 161 11.79 35.92 7.08
CA ASP A 161 10.54 36.68 7.16
C ASP A 161 9.34 35.76 7.47
N ALA A 162 9.42 34.49 7.06
CA ALA A 162 8.40 33.49 7.31
C ALA A 162 9.00 32.09 7.48
N PHE A 163 8.31 31.26 8.26
CA PHE A 163 8.60 29.83 8.41
C PHE A 163 7.33 29.01 8.17
N PHE A 164 7.42 28.01 7.28
CA PHE A 164 6.33 27.08 7.00
C PHE A 164 6.74 25.65 7.39
N CYS A 165 5.89 24.97 8.17
CA CYS A 165 6.00 23.55 8.44
C CYS A 165 4.90 22.82 7.67
N LEU A 166 5.28 21.92 6.75
CA LEU A 166 4.38 21.38 5.72
C LEU A 166 3.54 20.16 6.14
N GLY A 167 3.60 19.73 7.41
CA GLY A 167 2.83 18.59 7.89
C GLY A 167 3.44 17.94 9.12
N ASP A 168 2.72 16.96 9.68
CA ASP A 168 3.18 16.01 10.70
C ASP A 168 4.00 16.64 11.83
N ILE A 169 3.47 17.75 12.36
CA ILE A 169 4.13 18.52 13.43
C ILE A 169 4.29 17.66 14.70
N SER A 170 3.29 16.85 15.02
CA SER A 170 3.25 15.99 16.21
C SER A 170 2.80 14.60 15.83
N GLU A 171 3.38 13.57 16.43
CA GLU A 171 3.03 12.17 16.16
C GLU A 171 1.60 11.84 16.60
N LEU A 172 1.16 12.41 17.73
CA LEU A 172 -0.11 12.07 18.39
C LEU A 172 -1.11 13.23 18.44
N GLY A 173 -0.84 14.32 17.70
CA GLY A 173 -1.57 15.58 17.85
C GLY A 173 -1.07 16.43 19.02
N ILE A 174 -1.53 17.68 19.09
CA ILE A 174 -1.32 18.55 20.24
C ILE A 174 -2.48 18.29 21.19
N LEU A 175 -2.22 17.57 22.28
CA LEU A 175 -3.19 17.43 23.37
C LEU A 175 -3.15 18.73 24.18
N GLU A 176 -4.29 19.44 24.24
CA GLU A 176 -4.50 20.60 25.13
C GLU A 176 -4.41 20.23 26.62
#